data_AF-A0A7X2IU79-F1
#
_entry.id   AF-A0A7X2IU79-F1
#
_cell.length_a   1.000
_cell.length_b   1.000
_cell.length_c   1.000
_cell.angle_alpha   90.00
_cell.angle_beta   90.00
_cell.angle_gamma   90.00
#
_symmetry.space_group_name_H-M   'P 1'
#
loop_
_entity.id
_entity.type
_entity.pdbx_description
1 polymer ?
#
loop_
_entity_poly.entity_id
_entity_poly.type
_entity_poly.pdbx_seq_one_letter_code
_entity_poly.pdbx_strand_id
1 'polypeptide(L)'
;MTPPTLECARIIRDGGIDAIAALNAALADAIGGLSLEQQTAMKQAFAHAMGEVIDATIMPSVRAYPELEPDDETWRSVAKSQATKRANR
;
A
#
# COMPACT_ATOMS: atom_id res chain seq x y z
N MET A 1 -5.60 9.91 14.40
CA MET A 1 -4.44 10.14 15.30
C MET A 1 -3.49 11.07 14.59
N THR A 2 -2.96 12.11 15.25
CA THR A 2 -1.98 13.02 14.63
C THR A 2 -0.60 12.68 15.20
N PRO A 3 0.39 12.29 14.37
CA PRO A 3 1.74 12.03 14.85
C PRO A 3 2.37 13.30 15.47
N PRO A 4 3.11 13.19 16.58
CA PRO A 4 3.64 14.36 17.30
C PRO A 4 4.86 15.00 16.64
N THR A 5 5.54 14.27 15.75
CA THR A 5 6.71 14.75 15.01
C THR A 5 6.69 14.23 13.57
N LEU A 6 7.42 14.90 12.68
CA LEU A 6 7.65 14.44 11.31
C LEU A 6 8.22 13.02 11.29
N GLU A 7 9.15 12.71 12.19
CA GLU A 7 9.78 11.39 12.23
C GLU A 7 8.80 10.31 12.68
N CYS A 8 7.94 10.59 13.65
CA CYS A 8 6.85 9.69 14.01
C CYS A 8 5.90 9.47 12.82
N ALA A 9 5.56 10.53 12.08
CA ALA A 9 4.70 10.42 10.89
C ALA A 9 5.36 9.56 9.80
N ARG A 10 6.68 9.72 9.58
CA ARG A 10 7.46 8.91 8.64
C ARG A 10 7.40 7.43 8.99
N ILE A 11 7.71 7.08 10.25
CA ILE A 11 7.70 5.69 10.73
C ILE A 11 6.29 5.07 10.61
N ILE A 12 5.24 5.80 10.98
CA ILE A 12 3.85 5.31 10.89
C ILE A 12 3.46 5.08 9.43
N ARG A 13 3.76 6.04 8.54
CA ARG A 13 3.51 5.93 7.10
C ARG A 13 4.22 4.71 6.51
N ASP A 14 5.51 4.57 6.81
CA ASP A 14 6.35 3.50 6.24
C ASP A 14 5.90 2.13 6.75
N GLY A 15 5.56 2.00 8.03
CA GLY A 15 4.94 0.78 8.57
C GLY A 15 3.59 0.44 7.93
N GLY A 16 2.79 1.45 7.59
CA GLY A 16 1.55 1.29 6.83
C GLY A 16 1.79 0.76 5.41
N ILE A 17 2.82 1.28 4.72
CA ILE A 17 3.24 0.82 3.40
C ILE A 17 3.70 -0.65 3.46
N ASP A 18 4.50 -1.01 4.47
CA ASP A 18 4.97 -2.38 4.68
C ASP A 18 3.81 -3.34 4.94
N ALA A 19 2.82 -2.93 5.74
CA ALA A 19 1.60 -3.72 5.98
C ALA A 19 0.80 -3.98 4.70
N ILE A 20 0.63 -2.96 3.84
CA ILE A 20 -0.05 -3.13 2.54
C ILE A 20 0.74 -4.08 1.63
N ALA A 21 2.07 -3.95 1.60
CA ALA A 21 2.93 -4.84 0.83
C ALA A 21 2.79 -6.30 1.28
N ALA A 22 2.76 -6.53 2.61
CA ALA A 22 2.55 -7.85 3.20
C ALA A 22 1.15 -8.41 2.88
N LEU A 23 0.10 -7.60 2.99
CA LEU A 23 -1.26 -8.00 2.59
C LEU A 23 -1.34 -8.38 1.11
N ASN A 24 -0.63 -7.65 0.23
CA ASN A 24 -0.64 -7.93 -1.20
C ASN A 24 0.13 -9.22 -1.53
N ALA A 25 1.23 -9.48 -0.83
CA ALA A 25 1.95 -10.76 -0.95
C ALA A 25 1.08 -11.93 -0.49
N ALA A 26 0.43 -11.80 0.68
CA ALA A 26 -0.48 -12.81 1.21
C ALA A 26 -1.67 -13.07 0.26
N LEU A 27 -2.22 -12.02 -0.35
CA LEU A 27 -3.25 -12.17 -1.38
C LEU A 27 -2.72 -13.00 -2.56
N ALA A 28 -1.56 -12.64 -3.12
CA ALA A 28 -0.99 -13.33 -4.27
C ALA A 28 -0.82 -14.84 -4.05
N ASP A 29 -0.41 -15.24 -2.84
CA ASP A 29 -0.29 -16.65 -2.46
C ASP A 29 -1.67 -17.31 -2.28
N ALA A 30 -2.65 -16.59 -1.75
CA ALA A 30 -3.98 -17.11 -1.44
C ALA A 30 -4.91 -17.26 -2.65
N ILE A 31 -4.71 -16.53 -3.76
CA ILE A 31 -5.66 -16.60 -4.91
C ILE A 31 -5.46 -17.86 -5.78
N GLY A 32 -4.33 -18.56 -5.64
CA GLY A 32 -3.99 -19.71 -6.47
C GLY A 32 -5.04 -20.82 -6.42
N GLY A 33 -5.49 -21.28 -7.60
CA GLY A 33 -6.45 -22.39 -7.71
C GLY A 33 -7.92 -22.02 -7.44
N LEU A 34 -8.22 -20.77 -7.09
CA LEU A 34 -9.59 -20.29 -6.90
C LEU A 34 -10.30 -20.03 -8.24
N SER A 35 -11.63 -20.17 -8.25
CA SER A 35 -12.46 -19.73 -9.39
C SER A 35 -12.39 -18.20 -9.56
N LEU A 36 -12.77 -17.68 -10.73
CA LEU A 36 -12.75 -16.23 -10.99
C LEU A 36 -13.63 -15.45 -10.00
N GLU A 37 -14.78 -16.01 -9.61
CA GLU A 37 -15.69 -15.42 -8.63
C GLU A 37 -15.03 -15.34 -7.24
N GLN A 38 -14.41 -16.44 -6.79
CA GLN A 38 -13.69 -16.51 -5.52
C GLN A 38 -12.47 -15.57 -5.50
N GLN A 39 -11.72 -15.50 -6.61
CA GLN A 39 -10.61 -14.56 -6.74
C GLN A 39 -11.09 -13.11 -6.63
N THR A 40 -12.24 -12.78 -7.23
CA THR A 40 -12.82 -11.43 -7.18
C THR A 40 -13.24 -11.07 -5.76
N ALA A 41 -13.95 -11.96 -5.08
CA ALA A 41 -14.35 -11.76 -3.69
C ALA A 41 -13.13 -11.60 -2.76
N MET A 42 -12.10 -12.44 -2.94
CA MET A 42 -10.86 -12.36 -2.15
C MET A 42 -10.12 -11.03 -2.39
N LYS A 43 -10.00 -10.61 -3.65
CA LYS A 43 -9.38 -9.32 -4.00
C LYS A 43 -10.13 -8.15 -3.38
N GLN A 44 -11.46 -8.17 -3.37
CA GLN A 44 -12.27 -7.12 -2.75
C GLN A 44 -12.06 -7.07 -1.24
N ALA A 45 -12.04 -8.21 -0.55
CA ALA A 45 -11.80 -8.27 0.88
C ALA A 45 -10.41 -7.73 1.27
N PHE A 46 -9.37 -8.13 0.52
CA PHE A 46 -8.01 -7.62 0.75
C PHE A 46 -7.88 -6.14 0.39
N ALA A 47 -8.52 -5.68 -0.69
CA ALA A 47 -8.52 -4.26 -1.06
C ALA A 47 -9.17 -3.40 0.04
N HIS A 48 -10.26 -3.88 0.64
CA HIS A 48 -10.89 -3.21 1.79
C HIS A 48 -9.93 -3.14 2.99
N ALA A 49 -9.30 -4.27 3.37
CA ALA A 49 -8.32 -4.29 4.46
C ALA A 49 -7.13 -3.36 4.22
N MET A 50 -6.61 -3.29 2.99
CA MET A 50 -5.55 -2.35 2.62
C MET A 50 -6.03 -0.89 2.73
N GLY A 51 -7.27 -0.60 2.32
CA GLY A 51 -7.89 0.72 2.46
C GLY A 51 -7.92 1.18 3.91
N GLU A 52 -8.34 0.31 4.83
CA GLU A 52 -8.34 0.61 6.27
C GLU A 52 -6.93 0.92 6.81
N VAL A 53 -5.90 0.21 6.33
CA VAL A 53 -4.50 0.52 6.70
C VAL A 53 -4.10 1.90 6.18
N ILE A 54 -4.43 2.23 4.92
CA ILE A 54 -4.13 3.55 4.32
C ILE A 54 -4.75 4.67 5.16
N ASP A 55 -6.03 4.53 5.48
CA ASP A 55 -6.80 5.55 6.20
C ASP A 55 -6.36 5.70 7.66
N ALA A 56 -5.90 4.62 8.29
CA ALA A 56 -5.44 4.63 9.67
C ALA A 56 -3.98 5.10 9.84
N THR A 57 -3.13 4.96 8.83
CA THR A 57 -1.67 5.14 8.98
C THR A 57 -1.08 6.15 7.99
N ILE A 58 -1.19 5.88 6.69
CA ILE A 58 -0.53 6.64 5.63
C ILE A 58 -1.16 8.03 5.50
N MET A 59 -2.48 8.10 5.29
CA MET A 59 -3.17 9.37 5.05
C MET A 59 -3.11 10.34 6.22
N PRO A 60 -3.27 9.91 7.49
CA PRO A 60 -3.08 10.80 8.63
C PRO A 60 -1.66 11.37 8.71
N SER A 61 -0.65 10.56 8.39
CA SER A 61 0.76 10.97 8.44
C SER A 61 1.08 12.01 7.36
N VAL A 62 0.64 11.78 6.12
CA VAL A 62 0.79 12.73 5.02
C VAL A 62 0.01 14.02 5.27
N ARG A 63 -1.24 13.94 5.78
CA ARG A 63 -2.03 15.13 6.10
C ARG A 63 -1.40 15.97 7.21
N ALA A 64 -0.80 15.33 8.21
CA ALA A 64 -0.11 16.03 9.29
C ALA A 64 1.22 16.66 8.82
N TYR A 65 1.91 16.03 7.87
CA TYR A 65 3.19 16.47 7.34
C TYR A 65 3.22 16.30 5.80
N PRO A 66 2.73 17.30 5.03
CA PRO A 66 2.58 17.19 3.57
C PRO A 66 3.87 16.93 2.80
N GLU A 67 5.02 17.27 3.36
CA GLU A 67 6.35 16.94 2.82
C GLU A 67 6.64 15.43 2.73
N LEU A 68 5.80 14.58 3.33
CA LEU A 68 5.85 13.13 3.17
C LEU A 68 5.15 12.63 1.90
N GLU A 69 4.41 13.48 1.18
CA GLU A 69 3.80 13.12 -0.10
C GLU A 69 4.88 12.99 -1.18
N PRO A 70 4.99 11.84 -1.87
CA PRO A 70 5.92 11.70 -2.98
C PRO A 70 5.56 12.65 -4.12
N ASP A 71 6.57 13.26 -4.73
CA ASP A 71 6.37 14.06 -5.93
C ASP A 71 6.07 13.19 -7.17
N ASP A 72 5.62 13.85 -8.24
CA ASP A 72 5.30 13.21 -9.51
C ASP A 72 6.48 12.40 -10.08
N GLU A 73 7.71 12.88 -9.89
CA GLU A 73 8.90 12.19 -10.37
C GLU A 73 9.11 10.87 -9.63
N THR A 74 8.96 10.88 -8.31
CA THR A 74 9.00 9.70 -7.45
C THR A 74 7.91 8.71 -7.86
N TRP A 75 6.68 9.18 -8.07
CA TRP A 75 5.58 8.34 -8.54
C TRP A 75 5.85 7.70 -9.90
N ARG A 76 6.37 8.46 -10.86
CA ARG A 76 6.76 7.93 -12.18
C ARG A 76 7.86 6.88 -12.07
N SER A 77 8.87 7.13 -11.23
CA SER A 77 9.97 6.19 -10.99
C SER A 77 9.47 4.87 -10.41
N VAL A 78 8.60 4.94 -9.39
CA VAL A 78 7.98 3.77 -8.77
C VAL A 78 7.12 3.01 -9.79
N ALA A 79 6.26 3.71 -10.55
CA ALA A 79 5.41 3.09 -11.56
C ALA A 79 6.24 2.36 -12.62
N LYS A 80 7.33 2.98 -13.11
CA LYS A 80 8.25 2.36 -14.07
C LYS A 80 8.92 1.12 -13.48
N SER A 81 9.46 1.21 -12.26
CA SER A 81 10.09 0.08 -11.56
C SER A 81 9.13 -1.10 -11.41
N GLN A 82 7.88 -0.85 -11.01
CA GLN A 82 6.88 -1.90 -10.86
C GLN A 82 6.41 -2.48 -12.19
N ALA A 83 6.26 -1.66 -13.23
CA ALA A 83 5.96 -2.13 -14.58
C ALA A 83 7.06 -3.06 -15.11
N THR A 84 8.34 -2.70 -14.93
CA THR A 84 9.47 -3.55 -15.30
C THR A 84 9.48 -4.87 -14.54
N LYS A 85 9.21 -4.86 -13.22
CA LYS A 85 9.11 -6.10 -12.44
C LYS A 85 8.02 -7.04 -12.96
N ARG A 86 6.87 -6.50 -13.40
CA ARG A 86 5.77 -7.29 -13.97
C ARG A 86 6.10 -7.81 -15.37
N ALA A 87 6.78 -7.02 -16.19
CA ALA A 87 7.17 -7.44 -17.55
C ALA A 87 8.21 -8.56 -17.55
N ASN A 88 9.01 -8.67 -16.48
CA ASN A 88 10.06 -9.67 -16.32
C ASN A 88 9.64 -10.89 -15.47
N ARG A 89 8.34 -11.03 -15.16
CA ARG A 89 7.78 -12.11 -14.35
C ARG A 89 6.95 -13.03 -15.23
#